data_AF-A0A7W7WP75-F1
#
_entry.id   AF-A0A7W7WP75-F1
#
_cell.length_a   1.000
_cell.length_b   1.000
_cell.length_c   1.000
_cell.angle_alpha   90.00
_cell.angle_beta   90.00
_cell.angle_gamma   90.00
#
_symmetry.space_group_name_H-M   'P 1'
#
loop_
_entity.id
_entity.type
_entity.pdbx_description
1 polymer ?
#
loop_
_entity_poly.entity_id
_entity_poly.type
_entity_poly.pdbx_seq_one_letter_code
_entity_poly.pdbx_strand_id
1 'polypeptide(L)'
;MTTTDPTPPLDLDAIRRRMDAASPGPWIAHPDGLVWTEQAIPGDPVSGSVELADAEFIAHSRADIELLLAELTEVRVELDYQRQMRANYDELHADQVEQLRAELAEARDTIATLRQVVADAADALGEGEQGTDHDHPDEPTNPDAAVACLLCTPLALITVGQLDQHNREHHAEALAEAAQTVSLPGVS
;
A
#
# COMPACT_ATOMS: atom_id res chain seq x y z
N MET A 1 -1.28 14.98 -28.30
CA MET A 1 -1.11 13.90 -27.32
C MET A 1 -1.49 12.61 -28.03
N THR A 2 -0.50 11.86 -28.54
CA THR A 2 -0.72 10.53 -29.11
C THR A 2 -0.94 9.58 -27.96
N THR A 3 -2.15 9.06 -27.83
CA THR A 3 -2.46 7.93 -26.96
C THR A 3 -1.64 6.76 -27.49
N THR A 4 -0.56 6.42 -26.80
CA THR A 4 0.23 5.22 -27.13
C THR A 4 -0.68 4.03 -26.93
N ASP A 5 -1.07 3.38 -28.03
CA ASP A 5 -1.81 2.13 -27.96
C ASP A 5 -1.04 1.15 -27.05
N PRO A 6 -1.72 0.40 -26.18
CA PRO A 6 -1.06 -0.55 -25.31
C PRO A 6 -0.35 -1.60 -26.17
N THR A 7 0.98 -1.58 -26.14
CA THR A 7 1.81 -2.61 -26.77
C THR A 7 1.35 -3.98 -26.25
N PRO A 8 1.07 -4.95 -27.14
CA PRO A 8 0.63 -6.27 -26.72
C PRO A 8 1.67 -6.90 -25.78
N PRO A 9 1.22 -7.74 -24.81
CA PRO A 9 2.11 -8.35 -23.85
C PRO A 9 3.16 -9.22 -24.54
N LEU A 10 4.41 -9.12 -24.08
CA LEU A 10 5.54 -9.86 -24.66
C LEU A 10 5.44 -11.36 -24.34
N ASP A 11 5.37 -12.19 -25.37
CA ASP A 11 5.36 -13.66 -25.25
C ASP A 11 6.79 -14.20 -25.12
N LEU A 12 7.22 -14.48 -23.87
CA LEU A 12 8.56 -14.98 -23.58
C LEU A 12 8.76 -16.43 -23.99
N ASP A 13 7.69 -17.24 -23.96
CA ASP A 13 7.78 -18.64 -24.37
C ASP A 13 8.02 -18.73 -25.88
N ALA A 14 7.39 -17.84 -26.66
CA ALA A 14 7.68 -17.74 -28.09
C ALA A 14 9.11 -17.25 -28.37
N ILE A 15 9.67 -16.35 -27.57
CA ILE A 15 11.06 -15.93 -27.71
C ILE A 15 12.00 -17.09 -27.34
N ARG A 16 11.78 -17.75 -26.20
CA ARG A 16 12.57 -18.90 -25.76
C ARG A 16 12.53 -20.04 -26.78
N ARG A 17 11.37 -20.40 -27.33
CA ARG A 17 11.28 -21.40 -28.41
C ARG A 17 12.09 -21.02 -29.66
N ARG A 18 12.09 -19.74 -30.05
CA ARG A 18 12.90 -19.27 -31.20
C ARG A 18 14.38 -19.33 -30.90
N MET A 19 14.77 -19.01 -29.67
CA MET A 19 16.15 -19.11 -29.19
C MET A 19 16.63 -20.57 -29.13
N ASP A 20 15.80 -21.48 -28.60
CA ASP A 20 16.09 -22.91 -28.50
C ASP A 20 16.13 -23.60 -29.88
N ALA A 21 15.38 -23.08 -30.85
CA ALA A 21 15.41 -23.54 -32.24
C ALA A 21 16.63 -23.03 -33.03
N ALA A 22 17.30 -21.98 -32.55
CA ALA A 22 18.52 -21.47 -33.16
C ALA A 22 19.72 -22.35 -32.81
N SER A 23 20.80 -22.25 -33.60
CA SER A 23 22.05 -22.96 -33.31
C SER A 23 22.56 -22.64 -31.89
N PRO A 24 22.97 -23.65 -31.09
CA PRO A 24 23.55 -23.40 -29.78
C PRO A 24 24.77 -22.48 -29.85
N GLY A 25 24.94 -21.65 -28.82
CA GLY A 25 26.15 -20.83 -28.63
C GLY A 25 27.31 -21.62 -27.98
N PRO A 26 28.46 -20.97 -27.76
CA PRO A 26 28.74 -19.59 -28.14
C PRO A 26 28.95 -19.45 -29.66
N TRP A 27 28.57 -18.29 -30.18
CA TRP A 27 28.84 -17.90 -31.56
C TRP A 27 30.09 -17.03 -31.60
N ILE A 28 30.85 -17.13 -32.68
CA ILE A 28 32.12 -16.44 -32.87
C ILE A 28 32.07 -15.74 -34.22
N ALA A 29 32.29 -14.42 -34.22
CA ALA A 29 32.49 -13.65 -35.45
C ALA A 29 33.92 -13.86 -35.96
N HIS A 30 34.05 -14.17 -37.24
CA HIS A 30 35.34 -14.30 -37.91
C HIS A 30 35.69 -13.04 -38.72
N PRO A 31 36.98 -12.77 -39.01
CA PRO A 31 37.41 -11.61 -39.80
C PRO A 31 36.86 -11.54 -41.23
N ASP A 32 36.27 -12.63 -41.73
CA ASP A 32 35.57 -12.70 -43.01
C ASP A 32 34.12 -12.21 -42.94
N GLY A 33 33.65 -11.76 -41.77
CA GLY A 33 32.29 -11.28 -41.54
C GLY A 33 31.27 -12.38 -41.26
N LEU A 34 31.69 -13.65 -41.27
CA LEU A 34 30.81 -14.78 -40.99
C LEU A 34 30.76 -15.09 -39.48
N VAL A 35 29.61 -15.56 -39.02
CA VAL A 35 29.39 -15.98 -37.63
C VAL A 35 29.27 -17.49 -37.59
N TRP A 36 30.05 -18.11 -36.71
CA TRP A 36 30.21 -19.55 -36.61
C TRP A 36 29.90 -20.04 -35.21
N THR A 37 29.51 -21.30 -35.04
CA THR A 37 29.50 -21.95 -33.72
C THR A 37 30.92 -22.39 -33.34
N GLU A 38 31.24 -22.45 -32.04
CA GLU A 38 32.54 -22.97 -31.56
C GLU A 38 32.80 -24.46 -31.90
N GLN A 39 31.79 -25.21 -32.36
CA GLN A 39 31.95 -26.62 -32.69
C GLN A 39 33.00 -26.84 -33.79
N ALA A 40 33.94 -27.75 -33.53
CA ALA A 40 35.08 -28.08 -34.40
C ALA A 40 34.71 -28.79 -35.72
N ILE A 41 33.41 -28.96 -36.02
CA ILE A 41 32.94 -29.59 -37.25
C ILE A 41 32.86 -28.49 -38.32
N PRO A 42 33.55 -28.62 -39.46
CA PRO A 42 33.37 -27.72 -40.60
C PRO A 42 31.90 -27.74 -41.02
N GLY A 43 31.18 -26.65 -40.79
CA GLY A 43 29.75 -26.49 -41.09
C GLY A 43 29.50 -25.29 -41.99
N ASP A 44 28.23 -24.90 -42.12
CA ASP A 44 27.85 -23.60 -42.69
C ASP A 44 27.86 -22.52 -41.59
N PRO A 45 28.16 -21.25 -41.92
CA PRO A 45 28.03 -20.16 -40.96
C PRO A 45 26.57 -20.02 -40.50
N VAL A 46 26.35 -19.72 -39.22
CA VAL A 46 25.01 -19.53 -38.65
C VAL A 46 24.39 -18.20 -39.06
N SER A 47 25.24 -17.22 -39.39
CA SER A 47 24.86 -15.90 -39.88
C SER A 47 26.10 -15.22 -40.48
N GLY A 48 25.95 -13.99 -40.96
CA GLY A 48 27.06 -13.16 -41.37
C GLY A 48 26.64 -11.73 -41.68
N SER A 49 27.61 -10.83 -41.65
CA SER A 49 27.50 -9.46 -42.15
C SER A 49 28.74 -9.11 -42.94
N VAL A 50 28.64 -8.14 -43.85
CA VAL A 50 29.81 -7.58 -44.53
C VAL A 50 30.67 -6.73 -43.60
N GLU A 51 30.07 -6.21 -42.52
CA GLU A 51 30.77 -5.44 -41.50
C GLU A 51 31.08 -6.33 -40.28
N LEU A 52 32.35 -6.38 -39.87
CA LEU A 52 32.78 -7.22 -38.74
C LEU A 52 32.04 -6.85 -37.43
N ALA A 53 31.78 -5.56 -37.20
CA ALA A 53 31.09 -5.09 -36.00
C ALA A 53 29.65 -5.65 -35.89
N ASP A 54 28.95 -5.79 -37.01
CA ASP A 54 27.61 -6.39 -37.02
C ASP A 54 27.68 -7.90 -36.78
N ALA A 55 28.70 -8.58 -37.32
CA ALA A 55 28.93 -9.99 -37.07
C ALA A 55 29.23 -10.25 -35.58
N GLU A 56 30.04 -9.40 -34.95
CA GLU A 56 30.30 -9.44 -33.50
C GLU A 56 29.02 -9.22 -32.69
N PHE A 57 28.20 -8.24 -33.06
CA PHE A 57 26.89 -8.01 -32.41
C PHE A 57 25.98 -9.25 -32.52
N ILE A 58 25.88 -9.85 -33.70
CA ILE A 58 25.09 -11.08 -33.91
C ILE A 58 25.65 -12.21 -33.04
N ALA A 59 26.97 -12.38 -33.00
CA ALA A 59 27.62 -13.42 -32.21
C ALA A 59 27.29 -13.29 -30.71
N HIS A 60 27.35 -12.07 -30.16
CA HIS A 60 27.02 -11.80 -28.75
C HIS A 60 25.53 -11.90 -28.43
N SER A 61 24.67 -11.59 -29.41
CA SER A 61 23.21 -11.59 -29.20
C SER A 61 22.68 -12.92 -28.65
N ARG A 62 23.31 -14.05 -28.99
CA ARG A 62 22.88 -15.36 -28.51
C ARG A 62 22.98 -15.50 -26.99
N ALA A 63 24.08 -15.01 -26.40
CA ALA A 63 24.31 -15.05 -24.96
C ALA A 63 23.51 -13.96 -24.25
N ASP A 64 23.46 -12.76 -24.84
CA ASP A 64 22.71 -11.63 -24.25
C ASP A 64 21.21 -11.93 -24.15
N ILE A 65 20.62 -12.58 -25.16
CA ILE A 65 19.21 -12.98 -25.14
C ILE A 65 18.93 -13.99 -24.01
N GLU A 66 19.84 -14.93 -23.74
CA GLU A 66 19.69 -15.87 -22.62
C GLU A 66 19.67 -15.16 -21.27
N LEU A 67 20.63 -14.25 -21.05
CA LEU A 67 20.72 -13.45 -19.83
C LEU A 67 19.47 -12.59 -19.66
N LEU A 68 19.03 -11.91 -20.72
CA LEU A 68 17.83 -11.08 -20.70
C LEU A 68 16.55 -11.89 -20.39
N LEU A 69 16.41 -13.10 -20.95
CA LEU A 69 15.26 -13.96 -20.63
C LEU A 69 15.28 -14.45 -19.18
N ALA A 70 16.46 -14.73 -18.62
CA ALA A 70 16.60 -15.09 -17.21
C ALA A 70 16.18 -13.93 -16.31
N GLU A 71 16.76 -12.75 -16.51
CA GLU A 71 16.45 -11.54 -15.74
C GLU A 71 14.97 -11.17 -15.84
N LEU A 72 14.40 -11.21 -17.04
CA LEU A 72 12.99 -10.87 -17.23
C LEU A 72 12.04 -11.89 -16.59
N THR A 73 12.45 -13.15 -16.49
CA THR A 73 11.69 -14.17 -15.75
C THR A 73 11.68 -13.84 -14.25
N GLU A 74 12.83 -13.49 -13.68
CA GLU A 74 12.96 -13.09 -12.28
C GLU A 74 12.11 -11.84 -11.97
N VAL A 75 12.22 -10.80 -12.81
CA VAL A 75 11.43 -9.57 -12.67
C VAL A 75 9.92 -9.83 -12.73
N ARG A 76 9.47 -10.79 -13.56
CA ARG A 76 8.04 -11.16 -13.61
C ARG A 76 7.59 -11.86 -12.34
N VAL A 77 8.39 -12.77 -11.80
CA VAL A 77 8.10 -13.43 -10.53
C VAL A 77 8.00 -12.40 -9.40
N GLU A 78 8.94 -11.46 -9.34
CA GLU A 78 8.92 -10.39 -8.34
C GLU A 78 7.70 -9.48 -8.50
N LEU A 79 7.36 -9.07 -9.74
CA LEU A 79 6.19 -8.24 -9.99
C LEU A 79 4.88 -8.92 -9.57
N ASP A 80 4.74 -10.22 -9.85
CA ASP A 80 3.56 -10.98 -9.46
C ASP A 80 3.48 -11.17 -7.95
N TYR A 81 4.63 -11.39 -7.28
CA TYR A 81 4.71 -11.40 -5.82
C TYR A 81 4.26 -10.06 -5.22
N GLN A 82 4.76 -8.93 -5.74
CA GLN A 82 4.38 -7.60 -5.26
C GLN A 82 2.88 -7.30 -5.47
N ARG A 83 2.31 -7.74 -6.60
CA ARG A 83 0.88 -7.62 -6.88
C ARG A 83 0.04 -8.44 -5.89
N GLN A 84 0.48 -9.67 -5.60
CA GLN A 84 -0.20 -10.52 -4.64
C GLN A 84 -0.13 -9.93 -3.23
N MET A 85 1.05 -9.48 -2.80
CA MET A 85 1.23 -8.81 -1.51
C MET A 85 0.32 -7.60 -1.38
N ARG A 86 0.26 -6.74 -2.40
CA ARG A 86 -0.64 -5.58 -2.42
C ARG A 86 -2.11 -5.99 -2.33
N ALA A 87 -2.54 -6.99 -3.09
CA ALA A 87 -3.92 -7.49 -3.03
C ALA A 87 -4.27 -7.98 -1.62
N ASN A 88 -3.37 -8.72 -0.97
CA ASN A 88 -3.56 -9.19 0.40
C ASN A 88 -3.64 -8.03 1.40
N TYR A 89 -2.80 -7.00 1.25
CA TYR A 89 -2.87 -5.79 2.08
C TYR A 89 -4.17 -5.02 1.88
N ASP A 90 -4.60 -4.85 0.63
CA ASP A 90 -5.84 -4.15 0.31
C ASP A 90 -7.05 -4.90 0.90
N GLU A 91 -7.05 -6.24 0.87
CA GLU A 91 -8.08 -7.07 1.51
C GLU A 91 -8.07 -6.94 3.04
N LEU A 92 -6.90 -7.09 3.68
CA LEU A 92 -6.76 -6.96 5.13
C LEU A 92 -7.21 -5.57 5.63
N HIS A 93 -6.83 -4.52 4.92
CA HIS A 93 -7.20 -3.15 5.29
C HIS A 93 -8.66 -2.82 4.98
N ALA A 94 -9.30 -3.48 4.00
CA ALA A 94 -10.71 -3.26 3.73
C ALA A 94 -11.58 -3.64 4.94
N ASP A 95 -11.31 -4.79 5.56
CA ASP A 95 -12.02 -5.25 6.76
C ASP A 95 -11.80 -4.31 7.95
N GLN A 96 -10.54 -3.89 8.18
CA GLN A 96 -10.21 -2.93 9.24
C GLN A 96 -10.92 -1.59 9.05
N VAL A 97 -10.96 -1.09 7.81
CA VAL A 97 -11.65 0.17 7.49
C VAL A 97 -13.14 0.06 7.74
N GLU A 98 -13.76 -1.08 7.41
CA GLU A 98 -15.18 -1.29 7.65
C GLU A 98 -15.50 -1.44 9.15
N GLN A 99 -14.65 -2.15 9.89
CA GLN A 99 -14.75 -2.24 11.35
C GLN A 99 -14.66 -0.85 12.00
N LEU A 100 -13.64 -0.05 11.66
CA LEU A 100 -13.48 1.29 12.20
C LEU A 100 -14.65 2.20 11.84
N ARG A 101 -15.25 2.04 10.66
CA ARG A 101 -16.47 2.76 10.28
C ARG A 101 -17.66 2.35 11.14
N ALA A 102 -17.83 1.08 11.44
CA ALA A 102 -18.90 0.60 12.32
C ALA A 102 -18.71 1.13 13.75
N GLU A 103 -17.50 1.07 14.29
CA GLU A 103 -17.15 1.62 15.61
C GLU A 103 -17.41 3.14 15.69
N LEU A 104 -17.02 3.88 14.65
CA LEU A 104 -17.30 5.32 14.56
C LEU A 104 -18.80 5.62 14.48
N ALA A 105 -19.58 4.78 13.80
CA ALA A 105 -21.04 4.92 13.74
C ALA A 105 -21.68 4.69 15.12
N GLU A 106 -21.29 3.63 15.83
CA GLU A 106 -21.77 3.31 17.18
C GLU A 106 -21.41 4.41 18.19
N ALA A 107 -20.17 4.92 18.14
CA ALA A 107 -19.74 6.02 19.00
C ALA A 107 -20.56 7.29 18.74
N ARG A 108 -20.88 7.58 17.48
CA ARG A 108 -21.72 8.73 17.10
C ARG A 108 -23.14 8.59 17.63
N ASP A 109 -23.74 7.41 17.54
CA ASP A 109 -25.09 7.13 18.07
C ASP A 109 -25.13 7.22 19.60
N THR A 110 -24.08 6.75 20.26
CA THR A 110 -23.91 6.90 21.72
C THR A 110 -23.84 8.37 22.12
N ILE A 111 -23.04 9.17 21.42
CA ILE A 111 -22.94 10.62 21.67
C ILE A 111 -24.29 11.31 21.44
N ALA A 112 -25.03 10.93 20.40
CA ALA A 112 -26.36 11.48 20.15
C ALA A 112 -27.34 11.16 21.30
N THR A 113 -27.31 9.92 21.79
CA THR A 113 -28.12 9.48 22.95
C THR A 113 -27.77 10.26 24.21
N LEU A 114 -26.48 10.41 24.52
CA LEU A 114 -26.02 11.18 25.68
C LEU A 114 -26.44 12.64 25.60
N ARG A 115 -26.36 13.26 24.41
CA ARG A 115 -26.83 14.63 24.19
C ARG A 115 -28.33 14.77 24.47
N GLN A 116 -29.14 13.80 24.05
CA GLN A 116 -30.57 13.80 24.33
C GLN A 116 -30.85 13.71 25.84
N VAL A 117 -30.19 12.78 26.55
CA VAL A 117 -30.32 12.64 28.01
C VAL A 117 -29.95 13.93 28.74
N VAL A 118 -28.88 14.61 28.31
CA VAL A 118 -28.47 15.90 28.89
C VAL A 118 -29.52 16.98 28.63
N ALA A 119 -30.12 17.03 27.43
CA ALA A 119 -31.19 17.96 27.12
C ALA A 119 -32.45 17.72 27.99
N ASP A 120 -32.90 16.47 28.08
CA ASP A 120 -34.07 16.08 28.89
C ASP A 120 -33.85 16.42 30.38
N ALA A 121 -32.63 16.22 30.89
CA ALA A 121 -32.27 16.58 32.26
C ALA A 121 -32.26 18.10 32.50
N ALA A 122 -31.82 18.89 31.51
CA ALA A 122 -31.84 20.34 31.59
C ALA A 122 -33.28 20.87 31.61
N ASP A 123 -34.16 20.34 30.77
CA ASP A 123 -35.58 20.71 30.74
C ASP A 123 -36.27 20.38 32.08
N ALA A 124 -36.03 19.19 32.63
CA ALA A 124 -36.60 18.78 33.92
C ALA A 124 -36.15 19.67 35.10
N LEU A 125 -34.95 20.26 35.04
CA LEU A 125 -34.47 21.21 36.05
C LEU A 125 -35.02 22.62 35.83
N GLY A 126 -35.24 23.04 34.58
CA GLY A 126 -35.75 24.37 34.22
C GLY A 126 -37.22 24.61 34.58
N GLU A 127 -38.03 23.56 34.71
CA GLU A 127 -39.44 23.68 35.14
C GLU A 127 -39.62 24.09 36.61
N GLY A 128 -38.55 24.13 37.41
CA GLY A 128 -38.59 24.47 38.85
C GLY A 128 -38.59 25.96 39.20
N GLU A 129 -38.32 26.87 38.26
CA GLU A 129 -38.04 28.29 38.56
C GLU A 129 -39.18 29.29 38.20
N GLN A 130 -40.37 28.83 37.82
CA GLN A 130 -41.48 29.72 37.42
C GLN A 130 -42.31 30.29 38.58
N GLY A 131 -41.81 30.30 39.81
CA GLY A 131 -42.66 30.45 41.00
C GLY A 131 -42.13 31.31 42.14
N THR A 132 -41.33 32.34 41.90
CA THR A 132 -41.13 33.39 42.91
C THR A 132 -41.25 34.76 42.29
N ASP A 133 -42.43 35.33 42.46
CA ASP A 133 -42.80 36.74 42.28
C ASP A 133 -41.92 37.60 43.23
N HIS A 134 -40.67 37.81 42.85
CA HIS A 134 -39.74 38.70 43.52
C HIS A 134 -39.47 39.87 42.58
N ASP A 135 -40.29 40.91 42.76
CA ASP A 135 -39.97 42.29 42.42
C ASP A 135 -38.57 42.63 42.98
N HIS A 136 -37.52 42.32 42.21
CA HIS A 136 -36.18 42.79 42.50
C HIS A 136 -35.61 43.52 41.27
N PRO A 137 -35.40 44.85 41.38
CA PRO A 137 -34.98 45.65 40.26
C PRO A 137 -33.49 45.44 39.93
N ASP A 138 -33.26 45.21 38.64
CA ASP A 138 -32.05 45.52 37.85
C ASP A 138 -30.70 44.99 38.33
N GLU A 139 -30.38 43.73 38.01
CA GLU A 139 -28.99 43.31 37.82
C GLU A 139 -28.82 42.53 36.49
N PRO A 140 -27.95 42.97 35.56
CA PRO A 140 -27.85 42.38 34.23
C PRO A 140 -27.15 41.02 34.27
N THR A 141 -27.92 39.95 34.14
CA THR A 141 -27.46 38.57 34.04
C THR A 141 -26.93 38.30 32.62
N ASN A 142 -25.62 38.10 32.50
CA ASN A 142 -24.96 37.75 31.25
C ASN A 142 -25.04 36.22 31.03
N PRO A 143 -25.81 35.72 30.03
CA PRO A 143 -26.01 34.29 29.80
C PRO A 143 -24.73 33.53 29.42
N ASP A 144 -23.67 34.23 28.98
CA ASP A 144 -22.40 33.60 28.60
C ASP A 144 -21.61 33.06 29.81
N ALA A 145 -21.88 33.53 31.03
CA ALA A 145 -21.16 33.08 32.22
C ALA A 145 -21.60 31.70 32.74
N ALA A 146 -22.85 31.29 32.49
CA ALA A 146 -23.39 30.02 32.99
C ALA A 146 -22.89 28.80 32.21
N VAL A 147 -22.72 28.93 30.88
CA VAL A 147 -22.25 27.84 30.01
C VAL A 147 -20.78 27.49 30.29
N ALA A 148 -19.96 28.46 30.70
CA ALA A 148 -18.56 28.24 31.08
C ALA A 148 -18.39 27.40 32.36
N CYS A 149 -19.41 27.34 33.24
CA CYS A 149 -19.31 26.62 34.51
C CYS A 149 -19.53 25.11 34.35
N LEU A 150 -20.39 24.68 33.41
CA LEU A 150 -20.69 23.25 33.18
C LEU A 150 -19.54 22.50 32.48
N LEU A 151 -18.75 23.18 31.65
CA LEU A 151 -17.60 22.60 30.95
C LEU A 151 -16.33 22.46 31.84
N CYS A 152 -16.33 23.03 33.04
CA CYS A 152 -15.21 22.97 33.99
C CYS A 152 -15.31 21.83 35.02
N THR A 153 -16.26 20.90 34.86
CA THR A 153 -16.32 19.72 35.75
C THR A 153 -15.13 18.78 35.46
N PRO A 154 -14.36 18.35 36.49
CA PRO A 154 -13.11 17.59 36.32
C PRO A 154 -13.29 16.21 35.68
N LEU A 155 -14.53 15.72 35.51
CA LEU A 155 -14.80 14.46 34.80
C LEU A 155 -14.47 14.52 33.30
N ALA A 156 -14.58 15.69 32.65
CA ALA A 156 -14.31 15.80 31.21
C ALA A 156 -12.81 15.75 30.85
N LEU A 157 -11.92 16.08 31.81
CA LEU A 157 -10.46 16.02 31.63
C LEU A 157 -9.87 14.62 31.86
N ILE A 158 -10.53 13.79 32.67
CA ILE A 158 -10.04 12.43 32.98
C ILE A 158 -10.24 11.49 31.79
N THR A 159 -11.32 11.63 31.03
CA THR A 159 -11.63 10.71 29.92
C THR A 159 -10.72 10.91 28.71
N VAL A 160 -10.36 12.16 28.36
CA VAL A 160 -9.50 12.43 27.18
C VAL A 160 -8.06 11.93 27.43
N GLY A 161 -7.53 12.12 28.65
CA GLY A 161 -6.19 11.64 29.00
C GLY A 161 -6.09 10.11 29.06
N GLN A 162 -7.13 9.44 29.56
CA GLN A 162 -7.18 7.97 29.62
C GLN A 162 -7.31 7.33 28.23
N LEU A 163 -8.06 7.95 27.31
CA LEU A 163 -8.20 7.46 25.94
C LEU A 163 -6.88 7.56 25.16
N ASP A 164 -6.14 8.66 25.33
CA ASP A 164 -4.83 8.86 24.69
C ASP A 164 -3.78 7.87 25.20
N GLN A 165 -3.78 7.59 26.51
CA GLN A 165 -2.87 6.61 27.09
C GLN A 165 -3.18 5.17 26.59
N HIS A 166 -4.46 4.79 26.53
CA HIS A 166 -4.87 3.47 26.05
C HIS A 166 -4.54 3.27 24.57
N ASN A 167 -4.73 4.29 23.72
CA ASN A 167 -4.33 4.25 22.32
C ASN A 167 -2.81 4.12 22.15
N ARG A 168 -2.01 4.79 22.99
CA ARG A 168 -0.54 4.67 22.94
C ARG A 168 -0.05 3.27 23.32
N GLU A 169 -0.69 2.63 24.29
CA GLU A 169 -0.36 1.28 24.73
C GLU A 169 -0.67 0.25 23.62
N HIS A 170 -1.86 0.31 23.01
CA HIS A 170 -2.22 -0.58 21.89
C HIS A 170 -1.34 -0.36 20.65
N HIS A 171 -0.99 0.89 20.34
CA HIS A 171 -0.13 1.18 19.19
C HIS A 171 1.32 0.71 19.43
N ALA A 172 1.81 0.75 20.68
CA ALA A 172 3.13 0.23 21.02
C ALA A 172 3.17 -1.31 20.93
N GLU A 173 2.11 -1.99 21.35
CA GLU A 173 2.00 -3.45 21.27
C GLU A 173 1.91 -3.94 19.81
N ALA A 174 1.09 -3.29 18.98
CA ALA A 174 0.97 -3.60 17.56
C ALA A 174 2.31 -3.42 16.80
N LEU A 175 3.09 -2.39 17.14
CA LEU A 175 4.43 -2.19 16.56
C LEU A 175 5.42 -3.27 17.03
N ALA A 176 5.33 -3.72 18.28
CA ALA A 176 6.18 -4.79 18.80
C ALA A 176 5.87 -6.15 18.13
N GLU A 177 4.59 -6.44 17.89
CA GLU A 177 4.15 -7.66 17.20
C GLU A 177 4.55 -7.64 15.71
N ALA A 178 4.36 -6.51 15.03
CA ALA A 178 4.84 -6.32 13.65
C ALA A 178 6.36 -6.51 13.55
N ALA A 179 7.15 -5.99 14.49
CA ALA A 179 8.60 -6.17 14.51
C ALA A 179 9.02 -7.64 14.71
N GLN A 180 8.25 -8.45 15.45
CA GLN A 180 8.52 -9.88 15.61
C GLN A 180 8.22 -10.69 14.34
N THR A 181 7.15 -10.34 13.62
CA THR A 181 6.79 -11.04 12.36
C THR A 181 7.75 -10.76 11.19
N VAL A 182 8.45 -9.62 11.20
CA VAL A 182 9.45 -9.26 10.18
C VAL A 182 10.82 -9.92 10.43
N SER A 183 11.00 -10.65 11.54
CA SER A 183 12.19 -11.47 11.77
C SER A 183 12.16 -12.71 10.86
N LEU A 184 12.56 -12.50 9.60
CA LEU A 184 12.60 -13.51 8.55
C LEU A 184 13.60 -14.64 8.93
N PRO A 185 13.19 -15.92 8.87
CA PRO A 185 14.10 -17.03 8.97
C PRO A 185 14.87 -17.18 7.65
N GLY A 186 16.19 -16.97 7.66
CA GLY A 186 17.05 -17.49 6.59
C GLY A 186 17.88 -16.50 5.79
N VAL A 187 18.51 -15.52 6.44
CA VAL A 187 19.77 -14.95 5.91
C VAL A 187 20.92 -15.49 6.76
N SER A 188 21.53 -16.58 6.30
CA SER A 188 22.79 -17.14 6.81
C SER A 188 23.72 -17.39 5.63
#